data_AF-A0A645F0F3-F1
#
_entry.id   AF-A0A645F0F3-F1
#
_cell.length_a   1.000
_cell.length_b   1.000
_cell.length_c   1.000
_cell.angle_alpha   90.00
_cell.angle_beta   90.00
_cell.angle_gamma   90.00
#
_symmetry.space_group_name_H-M   'P 1'
#
loop_
_entity.id
_entity.type
_entity.pdbx_description
1 polymer ?
#
loop_
_entity_poly.entity_id
_entity_poly.type
_entity_poly.pdbx_seq_one_letter_code
_entity_poly.pdbx_strand_id
1 'polypeptide(L)'
;MRYKAWSPPSSLHPTIGVYAPLRFDLVDKISGQSLGGFRYHVVHPGGRSFDTYPVNAVEAESRRAARFEPYQTSGHLEIPGVSDWGSAEYPVTLDLRRFERWHDVLEESI
;
A
#
# COMPACT_ATOMS: atom_id res chain seq x y z
N MET A 1 5.21 2.09 -8.42
CA MET A 1 4.74 0.90 -7.67
C MET A 1 3.57 0.28 -8.40
N ARG A 2 3.45 -1.05 -8.42
CA ARG A 2 2.30 -1.81 -8.96
C ARG A 2 1.81 -2.78 -7.90
N TYR A 3 0.50 -2.94 -7.81
CA TYR A 3 -0.14 -3.84 -6.84
C TYR A 3 -1.56 -4.19 -7.29
N LYS A 4 -2.11 -5.28 -6.77
CA LYS A 4 -3.51 -5.65 -7.04
C LYS A 4 -4.41 -4.96 -6.03
N ALA A 5 -5.30 -4.10 -6.50
CA ALA A 5 -6.18 -3.27 -5.66
C ALA A 5 -7.58 -3.89 -5.45
N TRP A 6 -7.99 -4.81 -6.33
CA TRP A 6 -9.31 -5.44 -6.32
C TRP A 6 -9.25 -6.85 -6.93
N SER A 7 -10.14 -7.75 -6.51
CA SER A 7 -10.15 -9.16 -6.94
C SER A 7 -11.55 -9.65 -7.33
N PRO A 8 -12.10 -9.20 -8.47
CA PRO A 8 -13.33 -9.78 -9.01
C PRO A 8 -13.08 -11.22 -9.50
N PRO A 9 -14.15 -12.05 -9.63
CA PRO A 9 -14.04 -13.43 -10.12
C PRO A 9 -13.36 -13.54 -11.50
N SER A 10 -13.51 -12.54 -12.36
CA SER A 10 -12.91 -12.47 -13.70
C SER A 10 -11.54 -11.77 -13.76
N SER A 11 -10.87 -11.58 -12.62
CA SER A 11 -9.59 -10.87 -12.59
C SER A 11 -8.48 -11.64 -13.33
N LEU A 12 -7.61 -10.91 -14.04
CA LEU A 12 -6.50 -11.47 -14.83
C LEU A 12 -5.47 -12.27 -14.00
N HIS A 13 -5.46 -12.07 -12.68
CA HIS A 13 -4.59 -12.79 -11.74
C HIS A 13 -5.43 -13.29 -10.55
N PRO A 14 -6.25 -14.34 -10.72
CA PRO A 14 -7.23 -14.74 -9.71
C PRO A 14 -6.59 -15.34 -8.45
N THR A 15 -5.39 -15.89 -8.56
CA THR A 15 -4.63 -16.48 -7.44
C THR A 15 -3.88 -15.46 -6.59
N ILE A 16 -3.70 -14.23 -7.08
CA ILE A 16 -3.00 -13.17 -6.35
C ILE A 16 -4.01 -12.40 -5.50
N GLY A 17 -3.75 -12.26 -4.20
CA GLY A 17 -4.60 -11.49 -3.28
C GLY A 17 -4.59 -9.98 -3.54
N VAL A 18 -5.48 -9.25 -2.87
CA VAL A 18 -5.45 -7.77 -2.86
C VAL A 18 -4.34 -7.29 -1.91
N TYR A 19 -3.55 -6.32 -2.35
CA TYR A 19 -2.52 -5.67 -1.56
C TYR A 19 -3.08 -4.37 -0.97
N ALA A 20 -3.93 -4.51 0.05
CA ALA A 20 -4.47 -3.38 0.79
C ALA A 20 -4.72 -3.78 2.27
N PRO A 21 -4.52 -2.87 3.23
CA PRO A 21 -3.92 -1.54 3.06
C PRO A 21 -2.42 -1.62 2.74
N LEU A 22 -1.91 -0.59 2.05
CA LEU A 22 -0.48 -0.40 1.81
C LEU A 22 0.12 0.44 2.92
N ARG A 23 1.33 0.11 3.39
CA ARG A 23 2.06 0.86 4.42
C ARG A 23 3.23 1.60 3.77
N PHE A 24 3.36 2.87 4.08
CA PHE A 24 4.45 3.71 3.62
C PHE A 24 5.13 4.36 4.83
N ASP A 25 6.45 4.32 4.85
CA ASP A 25 7.29 5.04 5.79
C ASP A 25 8.33 5.85 5.00
N LEU A 26 8.51 7.11 5.38
CA LEU A 26 9.65 7.91 4.97
C LEU A 26 10.77 7.62 5.96
N VAL A 27 11.87 7.04 5.49
CA VAL A 27 12.95 6.57 6.37
C VAL A 27 14.20 7.40 6.17
N ASP A 28 14.83 7.83 7.26
CA ASP A 28 16.21 8.32 7.23
C ASP A 28 17.16 7.12 7.19
N LYS A 29 17.97 7.04 6.11
CA LYS A 29 18.89 5.94 5.88
C LYS A 29 20.09 5.92 6.82
N ILE A 30 20.44 7.05 7.42
CA ILE A 30 21.60 7.14 8.31
C ILE A 30 21.24 6.58 9.69
N SER A 31 20.12 7.02 10.26
CA SER A 31 19.63 6.53 11.55
C SER A 31 18.88 5.20 11.45
N GLY A 32 18.37 4.85 10.27
CA GLY A 32 17.50 3.69 10.06
C GLY A 32 16.15 3.85 10.75
N GLN A 33 15.62 5.07 10.87
CA GLN A 33 14.37 5.35 11.56
C GLN A 33 13.31 5.94 10.63
N SER A 34 12.04 5.61 10.86
CA SER A 34 10.92 6.28 10.20
C SER A 34 10.81 7.73 10.71
N LEU A 35 10.76 8.67 9.77
CA LEU A 35 10.45 10.08 9.99
C LEU A 35 8.93 10.36 9.98
N GLY A 36 8.15 9.36 9.56
CA GLY A 36 6.70 9.46 9.43
C GLY A 36 6.18 8.57 8.32
N GLY A 37 4.89 8.27 8.36
CA GLY A 37 4.28 7.36 7.42
C GLY A 37 2.77 7.45 7.37
N PHE A 38 2.18 6.55 6.60
CA PHE A 38 0.74 6.35 6.57
C PHE A 38 0.38 4.95 6.06
N ARG A 39 -0.85 4.53 6.34
CA ARG A 39 -1.52 3.45 5.62
C ARG A 39 -2.43 4.02 4.55
N TYR A 40 -2.33 3.46 3.34
CA TYR A 40 -3.21 3.78 2.22
C TYR A 40 -4.22 2.65 2.02
N HIS A 41 -5.49 3.02 2.07
CA HIS A 41 -6.60 2.12 1.82
C HIS A 41 -7.14 2.33 0.40
N VAL A 42 -7.22 1.26 -0.39
CA VAL A 42 -7.73 1.31 -1.78
C VAL A 42 -9.19 1.75 -1.80
N VAL A 43 -9.96 1.23 -0.87
CA VAL A 43 -11.33 1.62 -0.55
C VAL A 43 -11.35 2.21 0.84
N HIS A 44 -12.39 2.98 1.19
CA HIS A 44 -12.50 3.53 2.54
C HIS A 44 -12.35 2.41 3.60
N PRO A 45 -11.62 2.59 4.71
CA PRO A 45 -11.37 1.55 5.72
C PRO A 45 -12.64 0.86 6.22
N GLY A 46 -13.74 1.61 6.34
CA GLY A 46 -15.07 1.09 6.67
C GLY A 46 -15.81 0.35 5.54
N GLY A 47 -15.15 -0.07 4.47
CA GLY A 47 -15.74 -0.81 3.34
C GLY A 47 -16.74 -0.02 2.49
N ARG A 48 -16.82 1.30 2.67
CA ARG A 48 -17.76 2.16 1.95
C ARG A 48 -17.27 2.46 0.54
N SER A 49 -18.12 2.19 -0.43
CA SER A 49 -18.01 2.74 -1.78
C SER A 49 -19.05 3.86 -1.94
N PHE A 50 -18.73 4.86 -2.76
CA PHE A 50 -19.66 5.95 -3.04
C PHE A 50 -20.39 5.62 -4.35
N ASP A 51 -21.73 5.59 -4.31
CA ASP A 51 -22.55 5.33 -5.50
C ASP A 51 -22.63 6.54 -6.43
N THR A 52 -22.32 7.73 -5.92
CA THR A 52 -22.42 9.00 -6.64
C THR A 52 -21.07 9.68 -6.78
N TYR A 53 -20.94 10.49 -7.84
CA TYR A 53 -19.82 11.41 -8.00
C TYR A 53 -19.79 12.46 -6.88
N PRO A 54 -18.62 12.98 -6.50
CA PRO A 54 -18.54 14.08 -5.55
C PRO A 54 -19.26 15.31 -6.11
N VAL A 55 -20.06 15.97 -5.28
CA VAL A 55 -20.85 17.14 -5.65
C VAL A 55 -20.00 18.39 -5.81
N ASN A 56 -18.81 18.42 -5.20
CA ASN A 56 -17.84 19.51 -5.30
C ASN A 56 -16.40 19.05 -5.05
N ALA A 57 -15.44 19.97 -5.24
CA ALA A 57 -14.01 19.69 -5.06
C ALA A 57 -13.64 19.38 -3.61
N VAL A 58 -14.30 20.00 -2.63
CA VAL A 58 -14.05 19.78 -1.20
C VAL A 58 -14.45 18.36 -0.80
N GLU A 59 -15.61 17.90 -1.25
CA GLU A 59 -16.05 16.52 -1.03
C GLU A 59 -15.10 15.53 -1.71
N ALA A 60 -14.70 15.80 -2.96
CA ALA A 60 -13.75 14.95 -3.66
C ALA A 60 -12.42 14.82 -2.90
N GLU A 61 -11.92 15.93 -2.34
CA GLU A 61 -10.70 15.94 -1.52
C GLU A 61 -10.89 15.19 -0.21
N SER A 62 -11.99 15.42 0.50
CA SER A 62 -12.32 14.66 1.74
C SER A 62 -12.38 13.15 1.48
N ARG A 63 -12.97 12.73 0.36
CA ARG A 63 -13.01 11.31 -0.06
C ARG A 63 -11.63 10.75 -0.39
N ARG A 64 -10.70 11.57 -0.90
CA ARG A 64 -9.29 11.19 -1.13
C ARG A 64 -8.53 11.09 0.20
N ALA A 65 -8.65 12.10 1.06
CA ALA A 65 -7.97 12.18 2.35
C ALA A 65 -8.35 11.01 3.28
N ALA A 66 -9.63 10.60 3.27
CA ALA A 66 -10.11 9.47 4.07
C ALA A 66 -9.49 8.10 3.72
N ARG A 67 -8.72 8.00 2.62
CA ARG A 67 -7.95 6.80 2.28
C ARG A 67 -6.60 6.72 3.01
N PHE A 68 -6.16 7.82 3.61
CA PHE A 68 -4.89 7.91 4.31
C PHE A 68 -5.13 7.87 5.81
N GLU A 69 -4.47 6.93 6.46
CA GLU A 69 -4.52 6.77 7.90
C GLU A 69 -3.11 7.02 8.48
N PRO A 70 -2.94 7.95 9.43
CA PRO A 70 -1.65 8.17 10.07
C PRO A 70 -1.12 6.90 10.72
N TYR A 71 0.10 6.52 10.36
CA TYR A 71 0.76 5.31 10.88
C TYR A 71 2.26 5.41 10.63
N GLN A 72 3.12 4.96 11.53
CA GLN A 72 4.56 4.90 11.28
C GLN A 72 5.18 3.68 11.92
N THR A 73 6.25 3.15 11.33
CA THR A 73 7.06 2.12 11.97
C THR A 73 7.87 2.70 13.12
N SER A 74 7.72 2.14 14.31
CA SER A 74 8.58 2.43 15.45
C SER A 74 9.81 1.53 15.44
N GLY A 75 10.94 2.07 15.90
CA GLY A 75 12.20 1.33 16.04
C GLY A 75 13.11 1.44 14.83
N HIS A 76 14.19 0.65 14.86
CA HIS A 76 15.14 0.58 13.76
C HIS A 76 14.57 -0.25 12.60
N LEU A 77 14.78 0.22 11.38
CA LEU A 77 14.32 -0.39 10.14
C LEU A 77 15.52 -0.90 9.35
N GLU A 78 15.45 -2.15 8.95
CA GLU A 78 16.32 -2.69 7.90
C GLU A 78 15.86 -2.13 6.55
N ILE A 79 16.72 -1.35 5.89
CA ILE A 79 16.40 -0.67 4.63
C ILE A 79 17.05 -1.45 3.48
N PRO A 80 16.26 -2.12 2.61
CA PRO A 80 16.85 -2.91 1.54
C PRO A 80 17.44 -2.04 0.42
N GLY A 81 18.34 -2.62 -0.37
CA GLY A 81 19.05 -1.94 -1.45
C GLY A 81 18.11 -1.54 -2.60
N VAL A 82 18.48 -0.49 -3.35
CA VAL A 82 17.67 -0.01 -4.49
C VAL A 82 17.61 -1.03 -5.63
N SER A 83 18.62 -1.91 -5.75
CA SER A 83 18.69 -3.00 -6.72
C SER A 83 17.62 -4.07 -6.55
N ASP A 84 16.97 -4.14 -5.40
CA ASP A 84 16.20 -5.32 -4.99
C ASP A 84 14.75 -5.30 -5.52
N TRP A 85 14.33 -4.19 -6.14
CA TRP A 85 12.92 -3.88 -6.41
C TRP A 85 12.55 -3.75 -7.89
N GLY A 86 13.51 -3.37 -8.74
CA GLY A 86 13.30 -3.07 -10.14
C GLY A 86 13.41 -4.30 -11.05
N SER A 87 12.77 -4.25 -12.20
CA SER A 87 13.02 -5.21 -13.30
C SER A 87 13.75 -4.53 -14.45
N ALA A 88 14.34 -5.31 -15.36
CA ALA A 88 14.99 -4.75 -16.55
C ALA A 88 14.05 -3.85 -17.37
N GLU A 89 12.77 -4.20 -17.46
CA GLU A 89 11.75 -3.45 -18.18
C GLU A 89 11.20 -2.26 -17.37
N TYR A 90 11.16 -2.38 -16.04
CA TYR A 90 10.68 -1.33 -15.13
C TYR A 90 11.67 -1.09 -13.97
N PRO A 91 12.78 -0.36 -14.20
CA PRO A 91 13.86 -0.22 -13.21
C PRO A 91 13.46 0.55 -11.95
N VAL A 92 12.50 1.47 -12.08
CA VAL A 92 12.04 2.36 -11.00
C VAL A 92 10.63 2.01 -10.49
N THR A 93 10.15 0.80 -10.79
CA THR A 93 8.81 0.36 -10.38
C THR A 93 8.89 -0.88 -9.51
N LEU A 94 8.62 -0.71 -8.21
CA LEU A 94 8.34 -1.82 -7.30
C LEU A 94 7.01 -2.49 -7.68
N ASP A 95 7.03 -3.76 -8.06
CA ASP A 95 5.83 -4.57 -8.34
C ASP A 95 5.55 -5.53 -7.18
N LEU A 96 4.60 -5.17 -6.32
CA LEU A 96 4.26 -5.92 -5.11
C LEU A 96 3.70 -7.31 -5.42
N ARG A 97 3.21 -7.56 -6.64
CA ARG A 97 2.68 -8.87 -7.06
C ARG A 97 3.75 -9.97 -7.08
N ARG A 98 5.03 -9.61 -6.95
CA ARG A 98 6.18 -10.53 -6.88
C ARG A 98 6.57 -10.89 -5.45
N PHE A 99 5.89 -10.31 -4.46
CA PHE A 99 6.19 -10.47 -3.04
C PHE A 99 4.97 -11.01 -2.29
N GLU A 100 5.22 -11.72 -1.20
CA GLU A 100 4.18 -12.11 -0.26
C GLU A 100 3.60 -10.88 0.45
N ARG A 101 2.34 -10.97 0.86
CA ARG A 101 1.66 -9.86 1.53
C ARG A 101 2.04 -9.88 3.01
N TRP A 102 2.43 -8.72 3.52
CA TRP A 102 2.89 -8.58 4.91
C TRP A 102 1.85 -9.03 5.97
N HIS A 103 0.56 -8.98 5.67
CA HIS A 103 -0.49 -9.47 6.58
C HIS A 103 -0.62 -10.99 6.59
N ASP A 104 -0.32 -11.67 5.47
CA ASP A 104 -0.33 -13.14 5.43
C ASP A 104 0.79 -13.70 6.33
N VAL A 105 1.96 -13.05 6.33
CA VAL A 105 3.13 -13.43 7.14
C VAL A 105 2.85 -13.35 8.65
N LEU A 106 2.02 -12.40 9.08
CA LEU A 106 1.67 -12.23 10.50
C LEU A 106 0.62 -13.24 10.97
N GLU A 107 -0.25 -13.74 10.08
CA GLU A 107 -1.26 -14.75 10.40
C GLU A 107 -0.65 -16.16 10.51
N GLU A 108 0.42 -16.47 9.76
CA GLU A 108 1.15 -17.75 9.85
C GLU A 108 2.06 -17.85 11.08
N SER A 109 2.23 -16.75 11.83
CA SER A 109 3.11 -16.65 13.00
C SER A 109 2.38 -16.85 14.35
N ILE A 110 1.11 -17.30 14.31
CA ILE A 110 0.24 -17.58 15.47
C ILE A 110 -0.17 -19.05 15.43
#